data_AF-A0A6N8H8Z6-F1
#
_entry.id   AF-A0A6N8H8Z6-F1
#
_cell.length_a   1.000
_cell.length_b   1.000
_cell.length_c   1.000
_cell.angle_alpha   90.00
_cell.angle_beta   90.00
_cell.angle_gamma   90.00
#
_symmetry.space_group_name_H-M   'P 1'
#
loop_
_entity.id
_entity.type
_entity.pdbx_description
1 polymer ?
#
loop_
_entity_poly.entity_id
_entity_poly.type
_entity_poly.pdbx_seq_one_letter_code
_entity_poly.pdbx_strand_id
1 'polypeptide(L)'
;MFKKIVYGFLVILLALSVYLYISVKQPYGIIALGFVVGGLLSMALLKIKWLRVSLVVIFSSAGLYSVTEGCYFMLDTNFKRQKFNIETAVHFEKNGFEDALAKSKQENKYIFVDFYTGWCTPCLHMVQHIFTDDQVGDAMNETFVNLKYDAEKGDGVELAKRYNVRGYPTCLVLDSEGNVVEKVGGNLVPRKDDLIAIAKKYKRH
;
A
#
# COMPACT_ATOMS: atom_id res chain seq x y z
N MET A 1 -12.96 -38.72 -16.76
CA MET A 1 -13.72 -37.71 -16.00
C MET A 1 -12.85 -37.04 -14.93
N PHE A 2 -12.29 -37.80 -13.97
CA PHE A 2 -11.43 -37.29 -12.88
C PHE A 2 -10.30 -36.33 -13.30
N LYS A 3 -9.49 -36.68 -14.32
CA LYS A 3 -8.40 -35.81 -14.81
C LYS A 3 -8.90 -34.42 -15.25
N LYS A 4 -10.03 -34.34 -15.95
CA LYS A 4 -10.57 -33.06 -16.46
C LYS A 4 -10.99 -32.13 -15.30
N ILE A 5 -11.57 -32.72 -14.25
CA ILE A 5 -11.97 -31.98 -13.03
C ILE A 5 -10.74 -31.42 -12.31
N VAL A 6 -9.71 -32.25 -12.13
CA VAL A 6 -8.44 -31.83 -11.49
C VAL A 6 -7.74 -30.74 -12.30
N TYR A 7 -7.70 -30.87 -13.63
CA TYR A 7 -7.14 -29.81 -14.49
C TYR A 7 -7.94 -28.51 -14.37
N GLY A 8 -9.28 -28.57 -14.37
CA GLY A 8 -10.11 -27.38 -14.19
C GLY A 8 -9.84 -26.69 -12.85
N PHE A 9 -9.74 -27.44 -11.76
CA PHE A 9 -9.39 -26.91 -10.44
C PHE A 9 -8.01 -26.26 -10.43
N LEU A 10 -6.99 -26.92 -10.99
CA LEU A 10 -5.63 -26.37 -11.05
C LEU A 10 -5.55 -25.10 -11.91
N VAL A 11 -6.35 -24.98 -12.97
CA VAL A 11 -6.42 -23.76 -13.78
C VAL A 11 -7.05 -22.60 -13.01
N ILE A 12 -8.11 -22.85 -12.23
CA ILE A 12 -8.70 -21.84 -11.35
C ILE A 12 -7.69 -21.42 -10.28
N LEU A 13 -7.00 -22.39 -9.66
CA LEU A 13 -5.97 -22.14 -8.67
C LEU A 13 -4.81 -21.31 -9.26
N LEU A 14 -4.42 -21.61 -10.50
CA LEU A 14 -3.41 -20.85 -11.25
C LEU A 14 -3.85 -19.39 -11.42
N ALA A 15 -5.08 -19.16 -11.91
CA ALA A 15 -5.61 -17.81 -12.12
C ALA A 15 -5.65 -17.00 -10.82
N LEU A 16 -6.09 -17.61 -9.70
CA LEU A 16 -6.09 -16.97 -8.38
C LEU A 16 -4.68 -16.69 -7.88
N SER A 17 -3.73 -17.60 -8.11
CA SER A 17 -2.33 -17.41 -7.72
C SER A 17 -1.68 -16.27 -8.49
N VAL A 18 -1.94 -16.18 -9.81
CA VAL A 18 -1.48 -15.05 -10.65
C VAL A 18 -2.13 -13.75 -10.19
N TYR A 19 -3.44 -13.76 -9.91
CA TYR A 19 -4.14 -12.56 -9.40
C TYR A 19 -3.52 -12.07 -8.09
N LEU A 20 -3.27 -12.97 -7.13
CA LEU A 20 -2.63 -12.63 -5.87
C LEU A 20 -1.19 -12.16 -6.06
N TYR A 21 -0.43 -12.77 -6.96
CA TYR A 21 0.94 -12.35 -7.29
C TYR A 21 0.99 -10.91 -7.81
N ILE A 22 0.03 -10.51 -8.64
CA ILE A 22 -0.05 -9.15 -9.21
C ILE A 22 -0.60 -8.16 -8.17
N SER A 23 -1.61 -8.59 -7.41
CA SER A 23 -2.40 -7.70 -6.55
C SER A 23 -1.83 -7.52 -5.14
N VAL A 24 -0.96 -8.43 -4.69
CA VAL A 24 -0.36 -8.41 -3.35
C VAL A 24 1.15 -8.60 -3.48
N LYS A 25 1.95 -7.60 -3.06
CA LYS A 25 3.42 -7.68 -2.99
C LYS A 25 3.96 -8.60 -1.89
N GLN A 26 3.22 -9.63 -1.52
CA GLN A 26 3.58 -10.61 -0.49
C GLN A 26 3.88 -11.97 -1.15
N PRO A 27 4.66 -12.85 -0.51
CA PRO A 27 5.16 -14.07 -1.16
C PRO A 27 4.06 -15.11 -1.46
N TYR A 28 2.84 -14.95 -0.93
CA TYR A 28 1.73 -15.91 -1.07
C TYR A 28 1.41 -16.25 -2.53
N GLY A 29 1.40 -15.27 -3.43
CA GLY A 29 1.16 -15.50 -4.86
C GLY A 29 2.25 -16.36 -5.51
N ILE A 30 3.52 -16.09 -5.19
CA ILE A 30 4.68 -16.85 -5.71
C ILE A 30 4.66 -18.28 -5.16
N ILE A 31 4.39 -18.44 -3.86
CA ILE A 31 4.32 -19.75 -3.19
C ILE A 31 3.17 -20.57 -3.80
N ALA A 32 1.99 -19.97 -3.97
CA ALA A 32 0.85 -20.63 -4.58
C ALA A 32 1.14 -21.05 -6.02
N LEU A 33 1.78 -20.19 -6.83
CA LEU A 33 2.25 -20.54 -8.18
C LEU A 33 3.18 -21.76 -8.17
N GLY A 34 4.14 -21.79 -7.25
CA GLY A 34 5.06 -22.93 -7.08
C GLY A 34 4.32 -24.24 -6.84
N PHE A 35 3.32 -24.24 -5.95
CA PHE A 35 2.50 -25.43 -5.68
C PHE A 35 1.65 -25.84 -6.88
N VAL A 36 1.05 -24.90 -7.61
CA VAL A 36 0.27 -25.19 -8.83
C VAL A 36 1.14 -25.86 -9.89
N VAL A 37 2.33 -25.30 -10.14
CA VAL A 37 3.29 -25.85 -11.12
C VAL A 37 3.76 -27.23 -10.69
N GLY A 38 4.05 -27.45 -9.41
CA GLY A 38 4.37 -28.77 -8.86
C GLY A 38 3.26 -29.80 -9.09
N GLY A 39 2.00 -29.39 -8.88
CA GLY A 39 0.82 -30.21 -9.18
C GLY A 39 0.73 -30.59 -10.66
N LEU A 40 0.92 -29.64 -11.58
CA LEU A 40 0.90 -29.88 -13.03
C LEU A 40 2.06 -30.78 -13.49
N LEU A 41 3.27 -30.54 -12.99
CA LEU A 41 4.46 -31.36 -13.29
C LEU A 41 4.30 -32.79 -12.78
N SER A 42 3.75 -32.97 -11.58
CA SER A 42 3.48 -34.31 -11.03
C SER A 42 2.51 -35.09 -11.93
N MET A 43 1.52 -34.43 -12.54
CA MET A 43 0.62 -35.06 -13.50
C MET A 43 1.29 -35.43 -14.82
N ALA A 44 2.21 -34.60 -15.30
CA ALA A 44 2.90 -34.79 -16.58
C ALA A 44 4.01 -35.85 -16.49
N LEU A 45 4.77 -35.89 -15.39
CA LEU A 45 6.01 -36.67 -15.29
C LEU A 45 5.84 -38.02 -14.60
N LEU A 46 4.89 -38.16 -13.66
CA LEU A 46 4.77 -39.37 -12.85
C LEU A 46 3.92 -40.45 -13.53
N LYS A 47 4.57 -41.58 -13.84
CA LYS A 47 3.91 -42.78 -14.36
C LYS A 47 3.22 -43.60 -13.26
N ILE A 48 3.77 -43.58 -12.03
CA ILE A 48 3.25 -44.32 -10.88
C ILE A 48 1.92 -43.69 -10.41
N LYS A 49 0.81 -44.42 -10.57
CA LYS A 49 -0.55 -43.87 -10.40
C LYS A 49 -0.83 -43.36 -8.98
N TRP A 50 -0.48 -44.12 -7.95
CA TRP A 50 -0.79 -43.75 -6.56
C TRP A 50 0.03 -42.54 -6.10
N LEU A 51 1.35 -42.56 -6.35
CA LEU A 51 2.26 -41.46 -6.03
C LEU A 51 1.85 -40.16 -6.73
N ARG A 52 1.45 -40.25 -8.00
CA ARG A 52 0.92 -39.09 -8.75
C ARG A 52 -0.32 -38.51 -8.08
N VAL A 53 -1.28 -39.35 -7.70
CA VAL A 53 -2.52 -38.86 -7.06
C VAL A 53 -2.20 -38.23 -5.71
N SER A 54 -1.37 -38.86 -4.88
CA SER A 54 -0.95 -38.31 -3.59
C SER A 54 -0.27 -36.95 -3.72
N LEU A 55 0.68 -36.81 -4.64
CA LEU A 55 1.37 -35.54 -4.86
C LEU A 55 0.44 -34.45 -5.38
N VAL A 56 -0.43 -34.76 -6.34
CA VAL A 56 -1.43 -33.79 -6.83
C VAL A 56 -2.32 -33.28 -5.70
N VAL A 57 -2.75 -34.15 -4.80
CA VAL A 57 -3.56 -33.76 -3.64
C VAL A 57 -2.77 -32.84 -2.71
N ILE A 58 -1.54 -33.20 -2.35
CA ILE A 58 -0.67 -32.40 -1.48
C ILE A 58 -0.43 -31.00 -2.08
N PHE A 59 -0.03 -30.94 -3.36
CA PHE A 59 0.21 -29.68 -4.05
C PHE A 59 -1.06 -28.82 -4.16
N SER A 60 -2.20 -29.44 -4.43
CA SER A 60 -3.49 -28.74 -4.52
C SER A 60 -3.92 -28.17 -3.16
N SER A 61 -3.77 -28.93 -2.08
CA SER A 61 -4.09 -28.49 -0.72
C SER A 61 -3.17 -27.35 -0.25
N ALA A 62 -1.86 -27.47 -0.49
CA ALA A 62 -0.90 -26.44 -0.13
C ALA A 62 -1.08 -25.16 -0.97
N GLY A 63 -1.39 -25.30 -2.27
CA GLY A 63 -1.74 -24.19 -3.15
C GLY A 63 -3.03 -23.49 -2.69
N LEU A 64 -4.07 -24.25 -2.35
CA LEU A 64 -5.32 -23.71 -1.83
C LEU A 64 -5.10 -22.95 -0.52
N TYR A 65 -4.36 -23.53 0.42
CA TYR A 65 -4.01 -22.87 1.67
C TYR A 65 -3.29 -21.52 1.44
N SER A 66 -2.29 -21.52 0.55
CA SER A 66 -1.53 -20.31 0.21
C SER A 66 -2.41 -19.22 -0.41
N VAL A 67 -3.37 -19.61 -1.27
CA VAL A 67 -4.36 -18.69 -1.85
C VAL A 67 -5.29 -18.15 -0.77
N THR A 68 -5.80 -18.99 0.14
CA THR A 68 -6.70 -18.54 1.20
C THR A 68 -6.03 -17.55 2.15
N GLU A 69 -4.78 -17.80 2.55
CA GLU A 69 -4.00 -16.88 3.38
C GLU A 69 -3.72 -15.56 2.65
N GLY A 70 -3.37 -15.64 1.35
CA GLY A 70 -3.19 -14.44 0.52
C GLY A 70 -4.46 -13.59 0.39
N CYS A 71 -5.62 -14.23 0.23
CA CYS A 71 -6.92 -13.56 0.22
C CYS A 71 -7.26 -12.94 1.59
N TYR A 72 -7.02 -13.66 2.68
CA TYR A 72 -7.26 -13.15 4.03
C TYR A 72 -6.40 -11.91 4.31
N PHE A 73 -5.11 -11.95 3.95
CA PHE A 73 -4.22 -10.81 4.04
C PHE A 73 -4.69 -9.61 3.19
N MET A 74 -5.15 -9.86 1.95
CA MET A 74 -5.70 -8.81 1.10
C MET A 74 -6.93 -8.15 1.75
N LEU A 75 -7.84 -8.95 2.30
CA LEU A 75 -9.04 -8.44 2.97
C LEU A 75 -8.68 -7.65 4.24
N ASP A 76 -7.79 -8.18 5.09
CA ASP A 76 -7.32 -7.50 6.31
C ASP A 76 -6.65 -6.16 5.98
N THR A 77 -5.76 -6.13 4.99
CA THR A 77 -5.10 -4.87 4.60
C THR A 77 -6.09 -3.86 4.02
N ASN A 78 -7.09 -4.29 3.24
CA ASN A 78 -8.14 -3.39 2.76
C ASN A 78 -9.01 -2.86 3.91
N PHE A 79 -9.36 -3.70 4.88
CA PHE A 79 -10.09 -3.27 6.07
C PHE A 79 -9.28 -2.27 6.91
N LYS A 80 -7.98 -2.50 7.08
CA LYS A 80 -7.09 -1.55 7.76
C LYS A 80 -6.96 -0.23 6.99
N ARG A 81 -6.88 -0.26 5.64
CA ARG A 81 -6.88 0.97 4.80
C ARG A 81 -8.14 1.81 5.01
N GLN A 82 -9.30 1.18 5.16
CA GLN A 82 -10.55 1.90 5.39
C GLN A 82 -10.51 2.77 6.65
N LYS A 83 -9.73 2.38 7.67
CA LYS A 83 -9.57 3.15 8.91
C LYS A 83 -8.84 4.49 8.71
N PHE A 84 -8.15 4.68 7.59
CA PHE A 84 -7.51 5.95 7.25
C PHE A 84 -8.46 6.98 6.62
N ASN A 85 -9.69 6.58 6.31
CA ASN A 85 -10.70 7.46 5.70
C ASN A 85 -11.61 8.06 6.79
N ILE A 86 -11.00 8.82 7.70
CA ILE A 86 -11.70 9.62 8.71
C ILE A 86 -11.61 11.10 8.36
N GLU A 87 -12.53 11.88 8.88
CA GLU A 87 -12.46 13.34 8.83
C GLU A 87 -11.33 13.83 9.76
N THR A 88 -10.49 14.71 9.23
CA THR A 88 -9.33 15.27 9.93
C THR A 88 -9.38 16.79 9.86
N ALA A 89 -8.80 17.46 10.86
CA ALA A 89 -8.64 18.91 10.84
C ALA A 89 -7.70 19.37 9.70
N VAL A 90 -6.71 18.54 9.34
CA VAL A 90 -5.89 18.76 8.13
C VAL A 90 -6.70 18.39 6.88
N HIS A 91 -6.79 19.31 5.93
CA HIS A 91 -7.52 19.15 4.68
C HIS A 91 -6.62 18.56 3.60
N PHE A 92 -6.79 17.27 3.32
CA PHE A 92 -6.07 16.59 2.25
C PHE A 92 -6.79 16.74 0.92
N GLU A 93 -6.10 17.30 -0.07
CA GLU A 93 -6.58 17.40 -1.44
C GLU A 93 -6.76 16.02 -2.05
N LYS A 94 -7.90 15.81 -2.71
CA LYS A 94 -8.20 14.58 -3.46
C LYS A 94 -7.73 14.65 -4.91
N ASN A 95 -7.34 15.84 -5.34
CA ASN A 95 -6.87 16.11 -6.69
C ASN A 95 -5.46 15.52 -6.89
N GLY A 96 -5.06 15.31 -8.14
CA GLY A 96 -3.80 14.66 -8.46
C GLY A 96 -2.58 15.48 -8.00
N PHE A 97 -1.40 14.86 -8.04
CA PHE A 97 -0.14 15.54 -7.68
C PHE A 97 0.11 16.78 -8.54
N GLU A 98 -0.22 16.73 -9.83
CA GLU A 98 -0.08 17.85 -10.76
C GLU A 98 -1.02 19.02 -10.42
N ASP A 99 -2.24 18.74 -9.97
CA ASP A 99 -3.19 19.78 -9.56
C ASP A 99 -2.70 20.47 -8.28
N ALA A 100 -2.10 19.72 -7.36
CA ALA A 100 -1.49 20.28 -6.17
C ALA A 100 -0.27 21.15 -6.49
N LEU A 101 0.53 20.80 -7.49
CA LEU A 101 1.60 21.66 -8.01
C LEU A 101 1.05 22.97 -8.59
N ALA A 102 -0.01 22.89 -9.39
CA ALA A 102 -0.66 24.09 -9.92
C ALA A 102 -1.22 24.98 -8.80
N LYS A 103 -1.90 24.39 -7.82
CA LYS A 103 -2.46 25.09 -6.65
C LYS A 103 -1.37 25.70 -5.78
N SER A 104 -0.28 24.97 -5.54
CA SER A 104 0.89 25.45 -4.80
C SER A 104 1.50 26.70 -5.46
N LYS A 105 1.61 26.71 -6.80
CA LYS A 105 2.06 27.89 -7.55
C LYS A 105 1.09 29.06 -7.44
N GLN A 106 -0.22 28.80 -7.54
CA GLN A 106 -1.26 29.84 -7.51
C GLN A 106 -1.40 30.47 -6.12
N GLU A 107 -1.41 29.66 -5.06
CA GLU A 107 -1.57 30.11 -3.67
C GLU A 107 -0.24 30.49 -3.01
N ASN A 108 0.88 30.32 -3.71
CA ASN A 108 2.22 30.54 -3.17
C ASN A 108 2.49 29.73 -1.89
N LYS A 109 1.99 28.50 -1.82
CA LYS A 109 2.14 27.58 -0.68
C LYS A 109 3.07 26.44 -1.00
N TYR A 110 3.73 25.87 0.01
CA TYR A 110 4.46 24.60 -0.17
C TYR A 110 3.49 23.42 -0.23
N ILE A 111 3.95 22.25 -0.65
CA ILE A 111 3.15 21.03 -0.67
C ILE A 111 3.62 20.14 0.47
N PHE A 112 2.68 19.65 1.27
CA PHE A 112 2.96 18.63 2.27
C PHE A 112 2.41 17.29 1.78
N VAL A 113 3.24 16.25 1.75
CA VAL A 113 2.84 14.92 1.28
C VAL A 113 3.07 13.89 2.38
N ASP A 114 1.99 13.30 2.88
CA ASP A 114 2.02 12.15 3.79
C ASP A 114 1.98 10.82 3.01
N PHE A 115 3.06 10.05 3.09
CA PHE A 115 3.12 8.68 2.57
C PHE A 115 2.83 7.67 3.69
N TYR A 116 1.77 6.90 3.49
CA TYR A 116 1.36 5.83 4.40
C TYR A 116 1.15 4.50 3.66
N THR A 117 0.94 3.43 4.42
CA THR A 117 0.49 2.13 3.90
C THR A 117 -0.66 1.59 4.74
N GLY A 118 -1.46 0.72 4.15
CA GLY A 118 -2.64 0.14 4.81
C GLY A 118 -2.34 -0.64 6.10
N TRP A 119 -1.14 -1.20 6.22
CA TRP A 119 -0.70 -1.97 7.38
C TRP A 119 0.15 -1.16 8.37
N CYS A 120 0.39 0.13 8.10
CA CYS A 120 1.20 0.99 8.96
C CYS A 120 0.38 1.47 10.18
N THR A 121 0.48 0.76 11.30
CA THR A 121 -0.16 1.15 12.57
C THR A 121 0.29 2.54 13.07
N PRO A 122 1.58 2.92 13.02
CA PRO A 122 2.01 4.25 13.45
C PRO A 122 1.43 5.38 12.57
N CYS A 123 1.23 5.12 11.27
CA CYS A 123 0.57 6.07 10.37
C CYS A 123 -0.90 6.27 10.75
N LEU A 124 -1.59 5.20 11.15
CA LEU A 124 -2.98 5.28 11.60
C LEU A 124 -3.09 6.14 12.88
N HIS A 125 -2.14 5.99 13.81
CA HIS A 125 -2.08 6.83 15.01
C HIS A 125 -1.92 8.32 14.66
N MET A 126 -1.08 8.65 13.67
CA MET A 126 -0.92 10.03 13.20
C MET A 126 -2.24 10.60 12.66
N VAL A 127 -2.94 9.83 11.83
CA VAL A 127 -4.24 10.24 11.30
C VAL A 127 -5.27 10.44 12.42
N GLN A 128 -5.32 9.57 13.42
CA GLN A 128 -6.33 9.58 14.48
C GLN A 128 -6.08 10.57 15.63
N HIS A 129 -4.84 10.97 15.86
CA HIS A 129 -4.49 11.78 17.04
C HIS A 129 -3.76 13.08 16.70
N ILE A 130 -3.09 13.15 15.56
CA ILE A 130 -2.29 14.32 15.16
C ILE A 130 -3.04 15.13 14.11
N PHE A 131 -3.53 14.50 13.04
CA PHE A 131 -4.25 15.22 11.98
C PHE A 131 -5.68 15.61 12.36
N THR A 132 -6.25 15.03 13.41
CA THR A 132 -7.53 15.45 14.01
C THR A 132 -7.40 16.61 14.99
N ASP A 133 -6.18 17.08 15.27
CA ASP A 133 -5.95 18.20 16.18
C ASP A 133 -6.12 19.53 15.42
N ASP A 134 -6.99 20.40 15.92
CA ASP A 134 -7.32 21.67 15.27
C ASP A 134 -6.10 22.59 15.13
N GLN A 135 -5.18 22.59 16.11
CA GLN A 135 -3.98 23.44 16.04
C GLN A 135 -3.03 22.99 14.92
N VAL A 136 -2.95 21.67 14.72
CA VAL A 136 -2.20 21.08 13.59
C VAL A 136 -2.93 21.38 12.28
N GLY A 137 -4.25 21.20 12.24
CA GLY A 137 -5.09 21.53 11.09
C GLY A 137 -4.91 22.95 10.61
N ASP A 138 -5.07 23.93 11.49
CA ASP A 138 -4.95 25.35 11.18
C ASP A 138 -3.56 25.69 10.63
N ALA A 139 -2.50 25.25 11.31
CA ALA A 139 -1.13 25.53 10.88
C ALA A 139 -0.81 24.91 9.52
N MET A 140 -1.23 23.66 9.29
CA MET A 140 -0.94 22.92 8.07
C MET A 140 -1.77 23.43 6.88
N ASN A 141 -3.06 23.69 7.06
CA ASN A 141 -3.96 24.16 5.99
C ASN A 141 -3.62 25.59 5.53
N GLU A 142 -3.15 26.44 6.46
CA GLU A 142 -2.72 27.80 6.13
C GLU A 142 -1.43 27.79 5.31
N THR A 143 -0.49 26.89 5.65
CA THR A 143 0.86 26.90 5.09
C THR A 143 1.01 26.03 3.83
N PHE A 144 0.32 24.90 3.78
CA PHE A 144 0.57 23.85 2.81
C PHE A 144 -0.67 23.50 1.99
N VAL A 145 -0.42 23.05 0.76
CA VAL A 145 -1.33 22.17 0.04
C VAL A 145 -1.07 20.75 0.51
N ASN A 146 -1.97 20.19 1.33
CA ASN A 146 -1.75 18.88 1.93
C ASN A 146 -2.23 17.75 1.00
N LEU A 147 -1.39 16.74 0.83
CA LEU A 147 -1.63 15.53 0.07
C LEU A 147 -1.35 14.30 0.93
N LYS A 148 -2.07 13.23 0.66
CA LYS A 148 -1.89 11.95 1.34
C LYS A 148 -1.99 10.81 0.33
N TYR A 149 -0.96 9.98 0.26
CA TYR A 149 -0.87 8.87 -0.69
C TYR A 149 -0.59 7.53 -0.01
N ASP A 150 -1.35 6.50 -0.40
CA ASP A 150 -1.01 5.11 -0.08
C ASP A 150 0.13 4.67 -1.02
N ALA A 151 1.31 4.43 -0.47
CA ALA A 151 2.49 4.06 -1.25
C ALA A 151 2.39 2.67 -1.90
N GLU A 152 1.31 1.92 -1.65
CA GLU A 152 1.02 0.63 -2.29
C GLU A 152 -0.14 0.69 -3.29
N LYS A 153 -0.83 1.83 -3.48
CA LYS A 153 -1.97 1.95 -4.39
C LYS A 153 -1.95 3.24 -5.22
N GLY A 154 -2.48 3.14 -6.44
CA GLY A 154 -2.63 4.26 -7.37
C GLY A 154 -1.31 5.02 -7.61
N ASP A 155 -1.42 6.34 -7.73
CA ASP A 155 -0.29 7.23 -8.01
C ASP A 155 0.75 7.25 -6.87
N GLY A 156 0.35 6.86 -5.66
CA GLY A 156 1.23 6.78 -4.50
C GLY A 156 2.39 5.81 -4.70
N VAL A 157 2.22 4.77 -5.50
CA VAL A 157 3.30 3.79 -5.80
C VAL A 157 4.44 4.44 -6.58
N GLU A 158 4.10 5.24 -7.59
CA GLU A 158 5.09 5.90 -8.44
C GLU A 158 5.73 7.08 -7.72
N LEU A 159 4.95 7.85 -6.98
CA LEU A 159 5.45 8.97 -6.17
C LEU A 159 6.38 8.49 -5.04
N ALA A 160 6.02 7.41 -4.33
CA ALA A 160 6.88 6.85 -3.29
C ALA A 160 8.22 6.37 -3.85
N LYS A 161 8.23 5.80 -5.06
CA LYS A 161 9.47 5.44 -5.77
C LYS A 161 10.26 6.69 -6.19
N ARG A 162 9.59 7.69 -6.78
CA ARG A 162 10.19 8.95 -7.24
C ARG A 162 10.96 9.62 -6.09
N TYR A 163 10.37 9.68 -4.91
CA TYR A 163 10.98 10.30 -3.72
C TYR A 163 11.76 9.32 -2.83
N ASN A 164 12.00 8.08 -3.29
CA ASN A 164 12.76 7.06 -2.57
C ASN A 164 12.30 6.88 -1.11
N VAL A 165 10.99 6.76 -0.92
CA VAL A 165 10.36 6.49 0.38
C VAL A 165 10.64 5.03 0.77
N ARG A 166 11.36 4.83 1.88
CA ARG A 166 11.84 3.50 2.33
C ARG A 166 11.22 3.03 3.65
N GLY A 167 10.52 3.91 4.36
CA GLY A 167 9.91 3.62 5.64
C GLY A 167 8.67 4.47 5.86
N TYR A 168 7.79 4.04 6.75
CA TYR A 168 6.51 4.69 7.01
C TYR A 168 6.32 4.90 8.51
N PRO A 169 5.71 6.03 8.94
CA PRO A 169 5.29 7.17 8.10
C PRO A 169 6.48 7.95 7.54
N THR A 170 6.32 8.48 6.32
CA THR A 170 7.23 9.48 5.75
C THR A 170 6.40 10.67 5.29
N CYS A 171 6.72 11.84 5.82
CA CYS A 171 6.14 13.09 5.36
C CYS A 171 7.20 13.89 4.60
N LEU A 172 6.83 14.47 3.46
CA LEU A 172 7.71 15.32 2.67
C LEU A 172 7.11 16.73 2.57
N VAL A 173 7.97 17.73 2.65
CA VAL A 173 7.64 19.09 2.23
C VAL A 173 8.29 19.30 0.88
N LEU A 174 7.49 19.69 -0.11
CA LEU A 174 7.92 19.97 -1.47
C LEU A 174 7.70 21.46 -1.78
N ASP A 175 8.56 22.00 -2.62
CA ASP A 175 8.31 23.30 -3.25
C ASP A 175 7.26 23.20 -4.37
N SER A 176 6.96 24.35 -4.97
CA SER A 176 6.00 24.47 -6.07
C SER A 176 6.47 23.82 -7.39
N GLU A 177 7.71 23.36 -7.46
CA GLU A 177 8.27 22.60 -8.60
C GLU A 177 8.28 21.09 -8.33
N GLY A 178 7.94 20.67 -7.11
CA GLY A 178 7.96 19.28 -6.68
C GLY A 178 9.31 18.81 -6.15
N ASN A 179 10.26 19.71 -5.88
CA ASN A 179 11.53 19.35 -5.26
C ASN A 179 11.35 19.19 -3.76
N VAL A 180 12.00 18.18 -3.18
CA VAL A 180 11.97 17.95 -1.72
C VAL A 180 12.80 19.02 -1.01
N VAL A 181 12.14 19.84 -0.21
CA VAL A 181 12.81 20.85 0.64
C VAL A 181 13.06 20.35 2.04
N GLU A 182 12.19 19.48 2.56
CA GLU A 182 12.38 18.84 3.86
C GLU A 182 11.73 17.45 3.89
N LYS A 183 12.36 16.53 4.62
CA LYS A 183 11.83 15.20 4.90
C LYS A 183 11.63 15.05 6.39
N VAL A 184 10.42 14.66 6.78
CA VAL A 184 9.96 14.58 8.15
C VAL A 184 9.54 13.15 8.42
N GLY A 185 10.14 12.51 9.43
CA GLY A 185 9.91 11.10 9.74
C GLY A 185 10.81 10.15 8.93
N GLY A 186 10.24 9.04 8.44
CA GLY A 186 10.96 7.98 7.72
C GLY A 186 11.17 6.69 8.49
N ASN A 187 10.97 6.72 9.82
CA ASN A 187 10.96 5.58 10.76
C ASN A 187 10.32 5.96 12.11
N LEU A 188 10.16 7.26 12.40
CA LEU A 188 9.57 7.79 13.62
C LEU A 188 8.32 8.61 13.26
N VAL A 189 7.31 8.51 14.10
CA VAL A 189 6.10 9.33 14.00
C VAL A 189 6.44 10.74 14.50
N PRO A 190 6.27 11.79 13.69
CA PRO A 190 6.47 13.17 14.15
C PRO A 190 5.45 13.50 15.25
N ARG A 191 5.83 14.35 16.20
CA ARG A 191 4.89 14.87 17.21
C ARG A 191 4.06 16.02 16.62
N LYS A 192 2.97 16.37 17.31
CA LYS A 192 2.13 17.53 16.95
C LYS A 192 2.96 18.80 16.83
N ASP A 193 3.81 19.06 17.83
CA ASP A 193 4.68 20.24 17.87
C ASP A 193 5.66 20.28 16.71
N ASP A 194 6.15 19.11 16.26
CA ASP A 194 7.09 19.03 15.14
C ASP A 194 6.40 19.50 13.85
N LEU A 195 5.16 19.03 13.59
CA LEU A 195 4.40 19.47 12.41
C LEU A 195 4.05 20.95 12.46
N ILE A 196 3.65 21.47 13.63
CA ILE A 196 3.37 22.91 13.80
C ILE A 196 4.64 23.73 13.59
N ALA A 197 5.79 23.27 14.08
CA ALA A 197 7.07 23.94 13.88
C ALA A 197 7.46 23.99 12.39
N ILE A 198 7.26 22.89 11.66
CA ILE A 198 7.48 22.82 10.22
C ILE A 198 6.54 23.78 9.47
N ALA A 199 5.25 23.80 9.82
CA ALA A 199 4.30 24.75 9.24
C ALA A 199 4.75 26.20 9.46
N LYS A 200 5.13 26.55 10.69
CA LYS A 200 5.63 27.90 10.99
C LYS A 200 6.90 28.25 10.23
N LYS A 201 7.80 27.28 10.02
CA LYS A 201 9.06 27.46 9.28
C LYS A 201 8.83 27.79 7.80
N TYR A 202 7.82 27.19 7.17
CA TYR A 202 7.54 27.34 5.74
C TYR A 202 6.37 28.28 5.41
N LYS A 203 5.76 28.90 6.42
CA LYS A 203 4.73 29.91 6.23
C LYS A 203 5.31 31.09 5.44
N ARG A 204 4.83 31.28 4.20
CA ARG A 204 5.18 32.44 3.39
C ARG A 204 4.39 33.66 3.88
N HIS A 205 5.10 34.78 4.04
CA HIS A 205 4.54 36.08 4.44
C HIS A 205 3.89 36.80 3.26
#